data_AF-A0A178F306-F1
#
_entry.id   AF-A0A178F306-F1
#
_cell.length_a   1.000
_cell.length_b   1.000
_cell.length_c   1.000
_cell.angle_alpha   90.00
_cell.angle_beta   90.00
_cell.angle_gamma   90.00
#
_symmetry.space_group_name_H-M   'P 1'
#
loop_
_entity.id
_entity.type
_entity.pdbx_description
1 polymer ?
#
loop_
_entity_poly.entity_id
_entity_poly.type
_entity_poly.pdbx_seq_one_letter_code
_entity_poly.pdbx_strand_id
1 'polypeptide(L)'
;MRIAPFVIAVCAFVANVDASYYYTVFTSISSGLNVTLNGTTKGIEFGPGSPCRYWTRYEVAPEINDWSYYSIRARDGQIYFRYPEYRPRAIAQAASTPSLFRIEVDGEGSYVVALESETGEKLAWTAERSTTAPNRNMVVSLQPYKRSRAQRFKIAEEYVDPDDC
;
A
#
# COMPACT_ATOMS: atom_id res chain seq x y z
N MET A 1 -22.93 -10.46 60.05
CA MET A 1 -21.74 -10.52 59.19
C MET A 1 -22.19 -10.90 57.79
N ARG A 2 -22.07 -9.98 56.81
CA ARG A 2 -22.38 -10.25 55.40
C ARG A 2 -21.07 -10.50 54.67
N ILE A 3 -20.92 -11.68 54.07
CA ILE A 3 -19.77 -12.07 53.27
C ILE A 3 -20.00 -11.52 51.86
N ALA A 4 -19.19 -10.56 51.43
CA ALA A 4 -19.19 -10.06 50.05
C ALA A 4 -18.27 -10.96 49.21
N PRO A 5 -18.73 -11.51 48.06
CA PRO A 5 -17.87 -12.29 47.19
C PRO A 5 -16.94 -11.35 46.40
N PHE A 6 -15.64 -11.58 46.51
CA PHE A 6 -14.59 -10.98 45.69
C PHE A 6 -14.74 -11.51 44.25
N VAL A 7 -15.12 -10.65 43.31
CA VAL A 7 -15.05 -10.95 41.88
C VAL A 7 -13.65 -10.59 41.39
N ILE A 8 -12.80 -11.60 41.20
CA ILE A 8 -11.52 -11.43 40.52
C ILE A 8 -11.82 -11.43 39.02
N ALA A 9 -11.91 -10.24 38.43
CA ALA A 9 -11.94 -10.07 36.99
C ALA A 9 -10.54 -10.42 36.44
N VAL A 10 -10.37 -11.65 35.98
CA VAL A 10 -9.20 -12.06 35.21
C VAL A 10 -9.40 -11.53 33.79
N CYS A 11 -8.92 -10.32 33.51
CA CYS A 11 -8.72 -9.87 32.14
C CYS A 11 -7.52 -10.64 31.57
N ALA A 12 -7.80 -11.79 30.97
CA ALA A 12 -6.86 -12.43 30.06
C ALA A 12 -6.76 -11.54 28.82
N PHE A 13 -5.70 -10.73 28.74
CA PHE A 13 -5.30 -10.16 27.46
C PHE A 13 -4.82 -11.33 26.60
N VAL A 14 -5.64 -11.71 25.62
CA VAL A 14 -5.22 -12.61 24.55
C VAL A 14 -4.15 -11.85 23.77
N ALA A 15 -2.90 -12.27 23.90
CA ALA A 15 -1.83 -11.83 23.03
C ALA A 15 -2.14 -12.39 21.63
N ASN A 16 -2.77 -11.59 20.78
CA ASN A 16 -2.87 -11.92 19.36
C ASN A 16 -1.52 -11.59 18.72
N VAL A 17 -0.57 -12.52 18.81
CA VAL A 17 0.58 -12.56 17.91
C VAL A 17 0.26 -13.57 16.84
N ASP A 18 -0.56 -13.17 15.88
CA ASP A 18 -0.58 -13.83 14.58
C ASP A 18 0.09 -12.86 13.62
N ALA A 19 1.28 -13.22 13.15
CA ALA A 19 1.82 -12.65 11.94
C ALA A 19 0.83 -13.02 10.82
N SER A 20 0.00 -12.06 10.40
CA SER A 20 -0.91 -12.31 9.28
C SER A 20 -0.07 -12.45 8.02
N TYR A 21 0.00 -13.66 7.48
CA TYR A 21 0.63 -13.97 6.18
C TYR A 21 -0.22 -13.50 4.97
N TYR A 22 -1.15 -12.58 5.19
CA TYR A 22 -1.95 -11.98 4.14
C TYR A 22 -1.29 -10.67 3.69
N TYR A 23 -1.07 -10.56 2.38
CA TYR A 23 -0.43 -9.40 1.77
C TYR A 23 -1.28 -8.88 0.62
N THR A 24 -1.33 -7.56 0.51
CA THR A 24 -1.99 -6.85 -0.57
C THR A 24 -1.09 -6.83 -1.81
N VAL A 25 -1.62 -7.28 -2.94
CA VAL A 25 -0.99 -7.19 -4.25
C VAL A 25 -1.78 -6.24 -5.13
N PHE A 26 -1.09 -5.25 -5.70
CA PHE A 26 -1.65 -4.31 -6.66
C PHE A 26 -1.18 -4.68 -8.06
N THR A 27 -2.11 -5.02 -8.95
CA THR A 27 -1.82 -5.31 -10.35
C THR A 27 -2.40 -4.21 -11.23
N SER A 28 -1.58 -3.56 -12.04
CA SER A 28 -2.06 -2.58 -13.01
C SER A 28 -2.97 -3.24 -14.04
N ILE A 29 -4.17 -2.69 -14.26
CA ILE A 29 -5.06 -3.17 -15.32
C ILE A 29 -4.49 -2.83 -16.71
N SER A 30 -3.70 -1.75 -16.82
CA SER A 30 -3.17 -1.32 -18.13
C SER A 30 -2.09 -2.25 -18.66
N SER A 31 -1.21 -2.76 -17.78
CA SER A 31 -0.04 -3.58 -18.15
C SER A 31 -0.09 -5.02 -17.65
N GLY A 32 -0.90 -5.34 -16.64
CA GLY A 32 -0.90 -6.65 -15.97
C GLY A 32 0.29 -6.88 -15.03
N LEU A 33 1.13 -5.86 -14.80
CA LEU A 33 2.30 -5.95 -13.92
C LEU A 33 1.94 -5.54 -12.49
N ASN A 34 2.72 -6.04 -11.52
CA ASN A 34 2.50 -5.78 -10.11
C ASN A 34 3.33 -4.60 -9.60
N VAL A 35 2.75 -3.81 -8.70
CA VAL A 35 3.47 -2.78 -7.95
C VAL A 35 4.52 -3.46 -7.07
N THR A 36 5.78 -3.21 -7.37
CA THR A 36 6.94 -3.93 -6.84
C THR A 36 7.97 -2.95 -6.31
N LEU A 37 8.55 -3.24 -5.15
CA LEU A 37 9.74 -2.55 -4.65
C LEU A 37 10.97 -2.99 -5.46
N ASN A 38 11.71 -2.02 -5.99
CA ASN A 38 13.07 -2.23 -6.46
C ASN A 38 14.05 -2.10 -5.28
N GLY A 39 14.58 -3.23 -4.78
CA GLY A 39 15.46 -3.24 -3.62
C GLY A 39 16.75 -2.42 -3.77
N THR A 40 17.25 -2.25 -5.01
CA THR A 40 18.50 -1.52 -5.30
C THR A 40 18.30 -0.01 -5.29
N THR A 41 17.25 0.48 -5.95
CA THR A 41 17.00 1.92 -6.09
C THR A 41 16.04 2.47 -5.04
N LYS A 42 15.41 1.58 -4.27
CA LYS A 42 14.25 1.86 -3.40
C LYS A 42 13.08 2.52 -4.16
N GLY A 43 13.07 2.44 -5.49
CA GLY A 43 11.95 2.88 -6.32
C GLY A 43 10.77 1.92 -6.23
N ILE A 44 9.56 2.44 -6.38
CA ILE A 44 8.36 1.61 -6.50
C ILE A 44 7.93 1.61 -7.96
N GLU A 45 8.07 0.44 -8.57
CA GLU A 45 7.95 0.23 -10.00
C GLU A 45 6.99 -0.91 -10.32
N PHE A 46 6.88 -1.28 -11.59
CA PHE A 46 6.09 -2.42 -12.02
C PHE A 46 6.98 -3.57 -12.47
N GLY A 47 6.78 -4.74 -11.88
CA GLY A 47 7.56 -5.95 -12.16
C GLY A 47 6.68 -7.21 -12.32
N PRO A 48 7.17 -8.23 -13.04
CA PRO A 48 6.50 -9.52 -13.11
C PRO A 48 6.90 -10.38 -11.90
N GLY A 49 5.93 -10.72 -11.03
CA GLY A 49 6.05 -11.88 -10.13
C GLY A 49 7.19 -11.88 -9.09
N SER A 50 7.79 -10.73 -8.76
CA SER A 50 8.80 -10.62 -7.68
C SER A 50 8.16 -10.83 -6.29
N PRO A 51 8.87 -11.40 -5.28
CA PRO A 51 8.40 -11.39 -3.88
C PRO A 51 8.22 -9.95 -3.36
N CYS A 52 8.89 -8.98 -3.98
CA CYS A 52 8.75 -7.57 -3.65
C CYS A 52 7.47 -6.87 -4.08
N ARG A 53 6.42 -7.65 -4.36
CA ARG A 53 5.07 -7.17 -4.66
C ARG A 53 4.10 -7.26 -3.48
N TYR A 54 4.52 -7.93 -2.40
CA TYR A 54 3.66 -8.23 -1.26
C TYR A 54 3.71 -7.07 -0.26
N TRP A 55 2.65 -6.26 -0.25
CA TRP A 55 2.55 -5.10 0.63
C TRP A 55 1.68 -5.43 1.84
N THR A 56 2.19 -5.20 3.05
CA THR A 56 1.37 -5.23 4.25
C THR A 56 0.54 -3.96 4.32
N ARG A 57 -0.78 -4.11 4.37
CA ARG A 57 -1.73 -3.01 4.53
C ARG A 57 -1.98 -2.71 6.00
N TYR A 58 -2.09 -1.43 6.32
CA TYR A 58 -2.50 -0.94 7.63
C TYR A 58 -3.61 0.08 7.46
N GLU A 59 -4.67 -0.06 8.23
CA GLU A 59 -5.80 0.86 8.24
C GLU A 59 -5.62 1.92 9.33
N VAL A 60 -6.01 3.17 9.04
CA VAL A 60 -5.88 4.30 9.97
C VAL A 60 -7.26 4.68 10.47
N ALA A 61 -7.56 4.34 11.73
CA ALA A 61 -8.84 4.65 12.35
C ALA A 61 -10.05 4.28 11.45
N PRO A 62 -10.24 2.98 11.14
CA PRO A 62 -11.21 2.50 10.15
C PRO A 62 -12.68 2.88 10.45
N GLU A 63 -12.97 3.23 11.70
CA GLU A 63 -14.29 3.72 12.11
C GLU A 63 -14.55 5.20 11.76
N ILE A 64 -13.48 5.96 11.45
CA ILE A 64 -13.51 7.41 11.25
C ILE A 64 -13.20 7.78 9.80
N ASN A 65 -12.26 7.09 9.18
CA ASN A 65 -11.87 7.32 7.79
C ASN A 65 -11.43 6.01 7.13
N ASP A 66 -11.34 6.04 5.81
CA ASP A 66 -10.97 4.92 4.94
C ASP A 66 -9.49 4.96 4.51
N TRP A 67 -8.63 5.63 5.30
CA TRP A 67 -7.22 5.74 4.96
C TRP A 67 -6.47 4.45 5.27
N SER A 68 -5.56 4.11 4.36
CA SER A 68 -4.63 3.01 4.52
C SER A 68 -3.21 3.44 4.13
N TYR A 69 -2.23 2.80 4.73
CA TYR A 69 -0.84 2.86 4.27
C TYR A 69 -0.28 1.47 4.07
N TYR A 70 0.82 1.40 3.33
CA TYR A 70 1.41 0.15 2.87
C TYR A 70 2.88 0.10 3.24
N SER A 71 3.30 -1.05 3.75
CA SER A 71 4.70 -1.32 4.02
C SER A 71 5.15 -2.61 3.35
N ILE A 72 6.45 -2.78 3.25
CA ILE A 72 7.06 -4.02 2.82
C ILE A 72 8.29 -4.29 3.69
N ARG A 73 8.51 -5.56 4.00
CA ARG A 73 9.71 -5.99 4.73
C ARG A 73 10.86 -6.11 3.73
N ALA A 74 11.86 -5.25 3.89
CA ALA A 74 13.10 -5.29 3.14
C ALA A 74 14.28 -5.76 4.02
N ARG A 75 15.43 -6.06 3.41
CA ARG A 75 16.63 -6.55 4.10
C ARG A 75 17.07 -5.67 5.25
N ASP A 76 16.91 -4.36 5.05
CA ASP A 76 17.32 -3.33 6.01
C ASP A 76 16.21 -3.02 7.05
N GLY A 77 15.10 -3.76 7.01
CA GLY A 77 13.93 -3.57 7.86
C GLY A 77 12.67 -3.17 7.08
N GLN A 78 11.63 -2.85 7.84
CA GLN A 78 10.35 -2.42 7.29
C GLN A 78 10.46 -1.02 6.66
N ILE A 79 9.97 -0.89 5.43
CA ILE A 79 9.91 0.38 4.69
C ILE A 79 8.51 0.59 4.13
N TYR A 80 8.15 1.84 3.85
CA TYR A 80 6.79 2.25 3.50
C TYR A 80 6.69 2.79 2.09
N PHE A 81 5.55 2.53 1.45
CA PHE A 81 5.17 3.18 0.21
C PHE A 81 5.00 4.68 0.48
N ARG A 82 5.77 5.52 -0.23
CA ARG A 82 5.77 6.97 -0.04
C ARG A 82 5.82 7.74 -1.36
N TYR A 83 5.12 8.86 -1.39
CA TYR A 83 5.44 9.99 -2.27
C TYR A 83 6.17 11.07 -1.47
N PRO A 84 7.34 11.56 -1.92
CA PRO A 84 8.05 12.64 -1.22
C PRO A 84 7.25 13.93 -1.14
N GLU A 85 6.47 14.19 -2.18
CA GLU A 85 5.66 15.40 -2.41
C GLU A 85 4.31 14.98 -2.97
N TYR A 86 3.22 15.64 -2.57
CA TYR A 86 1.87 15.27 -3.02
C TYR A 86 1.44 16.19 -4.17
N ARG A 87 2.08 16.01 -5.34
CA ARG A 87 1.82 16.78 -6.55
C ARG A 87 1.78 15.91 -7.81
N PRO A 88 1.16 16.37 -8.92
CA PRO A 88 1.22 15.67 -10.19
C PRO A 88 2.66 15.34 -10.62
N ARG A 89 2.83 14.16 -11.21
CA ARG A 89 4.08 13.54 -11.66
C ARG A 89 5.07 13.15 -10.56
N ALA A 90 4.72 13.31 -9.28
CA ALA A 90 5.52 12.74 -8.21
C ALA A 90 5.59 11.21 -8.38
N ILE A 91 6.78 10.63 -8.22
CA ILE A 91 7.03 9.19 -8.39
C ILE A 91 7.15 8.55 -7.01
N ALA A 92 6.56 7.36 -6.88
CA ALA A 92 6.59 6.59 -5.64
C ALA A 92 7.99 6.03 -5.37
N GLN A 93 8.35 6.03 -4.09
CA GLN A 93 9.57 5.43 -3.57
C GLN A 93 9.29 4.80 -2.21
N ALA A 94 10.19 3.96 -1.74
CA ALA A 94 10.14 3.43 -0.39
C ALA A 94 10.93 4.32 0.58
N ALA A 95 10.38 4.55 1.76
CA ALA A 95 10.99 5.41 2.79
C ALA A 95 10.62 4.95 4.20
N SER A 96 11.19 5.59 5.23
CA SER A 96 10.91 5.30 6.64
C SER A 96 9.55 5.82 7.14
N THR A 97 8.86 6.65 6.36
CA THR A 97 7.54 7.20 6.70
C THR A 97 6.52 6.94 5.60
N PRO A 98 5.27 6.59 5.94
CA PRO A 98 4.24 6.27 4.94
C PRO A 98 3.62 7.51 4.30
N SER A 99 3.07 7.32 3.11
CA SER A 99 1.97 8.14 2.60
C SER A 99 0.63 7.46 2.90
N LEU A 100 -0.43 8.26 3.08
CA LEU A 100 -1.79 7.78 3.32
C LEU A 100 -2.59 7.79 2.02
N PHE A 101 -3.39 6.75 1.83
CA PHE A 101 -4.15 6.55 0.61
C PHE A 101 -5.59 6.16 0.92
N ARG A 102 -6.51 6.49 0.03
CA ARG A 102 -7.86 5.94 -0.07
C ARG A 102 -7.91 4.93 -1.20
N ILE A 103 -8.63 3.82 -0.99
CA ILE A 103 -8.95 2.87 -2.05
C ILE A 103 -10.40 3.08 -2.46
N GLU A 104 -10.63 3.32 -3.75
CA GLU A 104 -11.96 3.53 -4.29
C GLU A 104 -12.31 2.43 -5.30
N VAL A 105 -13.50 1.86 -5.14
CA VAL A 105 -14.04 0.90 -6.12
C VAL A 105 -14.40 1.62 -7.42
N ASP A 106 -13.93 1.09 -8.54
CA ASP A 106 -14.17 1.60 -9.90
C ASP A 106 -14.58 0.45 -10.84
N GLY A 107 -15.73 -0.15 -10.51
CA GLY A 107 -16.29 -1.32 -11.19
C GLY A 107 -15.95 -2.65 -10.50
N GLU A 108 -16.44 -3.75 -11.06
CA GLU A 108 -16.24 -5.08 -10.49
C GLU A 108 -14.76 -5.48 -10.49
N GLY A 109 -14.18 -5.63 -9.30
CA GLY A 109 -12.77 -6.02 -9.10
C GLY A 109 -11.74 -5.00 -9.58
N SER A 110 -12.13 -3.75 -9.82
CA SER A 110 -11.27 -2.67 -10.28
C SER A 110 -11.28 -1.53 -9.26
N TYR A 111 -10.10 -1.00 -8.96
CA TYR A 111 -9.89 -0.02 -7.90
C TYR A 111 -9.00 1.13 -8.36
N VAL A 112 -9.18 2.29 -7.76
CA VAL A 112 -8.29 3.45 -7.88
C VAL A 112 -7.71 3.77 -6.51
N VAL A 113 -6.39 3.93 -6.43
CA VAL A 113 -5.69 4.33 -5.20
C VAL A 113 -5.42 5.82 -5.28
N ALA A 114 -5.95 6.58 -4.33
CA ALA A 114 -5.98 8.04 -4.36
C ALA A 114 -5.44 8.68 -3.08
N LEU A 115 -5.02 9.94 -3.19
CA LEU A 115 -4.67 10.81 -2.07
C LEU A 115 -5.02 12.26 -2.40
N GLU A 116 -4.97 13.14 -1.39
CA GLU A 116 -5.13 14.58 -1.57
C GLU A 116 -3.76 15.26 -1.69
N SER A 117 -3.63 16.16 -2.67
CA SER A 117 -2.45 16.99 -2.88
C SER A 117 -2.28 18.01 -1.77
N GLU A 118 -1.11 18.65 -1.72
CA GLU A 118 -0.85 19.81 -0.83
C GLU A 118 -1.81 20.99 -1.09
N THR A 119 -2.40 21.07 -2.29
CA THR A 119 -3.36 22.10 -2.70
C THR A 119 -4.82 21.64 -2.61
N GLY A 120 -5.08 20.44 -2.07
CA GLY A 120 -6.43 19.86 -1.96
C GLY A 120 -6.97 19.21 -3.23
N GLU A 121 -6.17 19.10 -4.30
CA GLU A 121 -6.54 18.36 -5.51
C GLU A 121 -6.46 16.86 -5.25
N LYS A 122 -7.46 16.11 -5.71
CA LYS A 122 -7.41 14.65 -5.65
C LYS A 122 -6.46 14.09 -6.72
N LEU A 123 -5.45 13.36 -6.28
CA LEU A 123 -4.47 12.67 -7.12
C LEU A 123 -4.66 11.16 -7.02
N ALA A 124 -4.29 10.44 -8.08
CA ALA A 124 -4.37 8.98 -8.14
C ALA A 124 -3.07 8.37 -8.62
N TRP A 125 -2.77 7.18 -8.09
CA TRP A 125 -1.72 6.30 -8.60
C TRP A 125 -1.96 6.04 -10.08
N THR A 126 -0.93 6.20 -10.88
CA THR A 126 -0.97 6.04 -12.33
C THR A 126 0.23 5.20 -12.75
N ALA A 127 -0.04 4.11 -13.48
CA ALA A 127 0.98 3.30 -14.09
C ALA A 127 1.47 3.97 -15.38
N GLU A 128 2.69 4.48 -15.40
CA GLU A 128 3.28 5.11 -16.57
C GLU A 128 4.75 4.77 -16.75
N ARG A 129 5.25 4.90 -17.98
CA ARG A 129 6.65 4.67 -18.29
C ARG A 129 7.47 5.86 -17.79
N SER A 130 8.47 5.60 -16.95
CA SER A 130 9.39 6.65 -16.51
C SER A 130 10.15 7.19 -17.72
N THR A 131 10.13 8.52 -17.86
CA THR A 131 10.91 9.24 -18.88
C THR A 131 12.30 9.64 -18.37
N THR A 132 12.56 9.48 -17.08
CA THR A 132 13.80 9.90 -16.40
C THR A 132 14.67 8.72 -15.94
N ALA A 133 14.10 7.52 -15.78
CA ALA A 133 14.86 6.33 -15.40
C ALA A 133 15.65 5.77 -16.60
N PRO A 134 16.92 5.32 -16.41
CA PRO A 134 17.78 4.81 -17.48
C PRO A 134 17.17 3.64 -18.26
N ASN A 135 16.39 2.80 -17.58
CA ASN A 135 15.73 1.62 -18.14
C ASN A 135 14.31 1.90 -18.66
N ARG A 136 13.80 3.13 -18.50
CA ARG A 136 12.41 3.51 -18.80
C ARG A 136 11.41 2.51 -18.22
N ASN A 137 11.65 2.05 -16.98
CA ASN A 137 10.74 1.17 -16.28
C ASN A 137 9.38 1.84 -16.08
N MET A 138 8.33 1.03 -15.95
CA MET A 138 7.04 1.53 -15.52
C MET A 138 7.10 1.85 -14.03
N VAL A 139 6.62 3.02 -13.64
CA VAL A 139 6.62 3.53 -12.27
C VAL A 139 5.20 3.89 -11.83
N VAL A 140 5.00 3.94 -10.52
CA VAL A 140 3.74 4.44 -9.94
C VAL A 140 3.89 5.94 -9.68
N SER A 141 3.23 6.77 -10.48
CA SER A 141 3.23 8.22 -10.29
C SER A 141 1.87 8.75 -9.82
N LEU A 142 1.86 9.96 -9.26
CA LEU A 142 0.63 10.69 -9.00
C LEU A 142 0.21 11.46 -10.25
N GLN A 143 -1.06 11.36 -10.63
CA GLN A 143 -1.66 12.22 -11.66
C GLN A 143 -3.03 12.70 -11.20
N PRO A 144 -3.57 13.78 -11.79
CA PRO A 144 -4.95 14.21 -11.54
C PRO A 144 -5.92 13.04 -11.65
N TYR A 145 -6.81 12.92 -10.67
CA TYR A 145 -7.77 11.83 -10.59
C TYR A 145 -8.74 11.89 -11.77
N LYS A 146 -8.73 10.88 -12.64
CA LYS A 146 -9.60 10.81 -13.83
C LYS A 146 -10.14 9.42 -14.15
N ARG A 147 -9.88 8.42 -13.29
CA ARG A 147 -10.27 7.00 -13.45
C ARG A 147 -9.88 6.39 -14.79
N SER A 148 -8.77 6.85 -15.37
CA SER A 148 -8.26 6.30 -16.63
C SER A 148 -7.82 4.84 -16.46
N ARG A 149 -7.70 4.09 -17.56
CA ARG A 149 -7.20 2.70 -17.52
C ARG A 149 -5.84 2.56 -16.83
N ALA A 150 -4.96 3.57 -16.92
CA ALA A 150 -3.67 3.59 -16.23
C ALA A 150 -3.75 3.83 -14.71
N GLN A 151 -4.90 4.30 -14.22
CA GLN A 151 -5.17 4.54 -12.80
C GLN A 151 -5.96 3.40 -12.13
N ARG A 152 -6.28 2.35 -12.89
CA ARG A 152 -7.06 1.21 -12.42
C ARG A 152 -6.15 0.04 -12.06
N PHE A 153 -6.45 -0.55 -10.93
CA PHE A 153 -5.72 -1.67 -10.36
C PHE A 153 -6.68 -2.79 -9.99
N LYS A 154 -6.24 -4.03 -10.15
CA LYS A 154 -6.77 -5.14 -9.37
C LYS A 154 -6.07 -5.13 -8.03
N ILE A 155 -6.81 -5.36 -6.96
CA ILE A 155 -6.29 -5.51 -5.61
C ILE A 155 -6.71 -6.90 -5.13
N ALA A 156 -5.73 -7.70 -4.72
CA ALA A 156 -5.93 -9.03 -4.18
C ALA A 156 -5.21 -9.16 -2.84
N GLU A 157 -5.78 -9.95 -1.95
CA GLU A 157 -5.12 -10.41 -0.74
C GLU A 157 -4.60 -11.83 -0.99
N GLU A 158 -3.30 -12.03 -0.84
CA GLU A 158 -2.64 -13.31 -1.06
C GLU A 158 -2.07 -13.83 0.25
N TYR A 159 -2.35 -15.10 0.57
CA TYR A 159 -1.73 -15.81 1.70
C TYR A 159 -0.39 -16.40 1.25
N VAL A 160 0.71 -15.89 1.79
CA VAL A 160 2.07 -16.32 1.43
C VAL A 160 3.01 -16.11 2.62
N ASP A 161 4.03 -16.96 2.75
CA ASP A 161 5.22 -16.68 3.57
C ASP A 161 6.29 -16.11 2.63
N PRO A 162 6.38 -14.79 2.45
CA PRO A 162 7.24 -14.22 1.43
C PRO A 162 8.69 -14.22 1.92
N ASP A 163 9.61 -14.57 1.02
CA ASP A 163 11.01 -14.20 1.20
C ASP A 163 11.12 -12.67 1.38
N ASP A 164 12.03 -12.23 2.25
CA ASP A 164 12.37 -10.81 2.39
C ASP A 164 12.73 -10.21 1.02
N CYS A 165 12.27 -8.99 0.76
CA CYS A 165 12.94 -8.10 -0.18
C CYS A 165 14.34 -7.76 0.32
#